data_AF-A0A938E7N7-F1
#
_entry.id   AF-A0A938E7N7-F1
#
_cell.length_a   1.000
_cell.length_b   1.000
_cell.length_c   1.000
_cell.angle_alpha   90.00
_cell.angle_beta   90.00
_cell.angle_gamma   90.00
#
_symmetry.space_group_name_H-M   'P 1'
#
loop_
_entity.id
_entity.type
_entity.pdbx_description
1 polymer ?
#
loop_
_entity_poly.entity_id
_entity_poly.type
_entity_poly.pdbx_seq_one_letter_code
_entity_poly.pdbx_strand_id
1 'polypeptide(L)'
;MRRFPRARLDRCARAGAVVAAATLALASLASAYAPTDPLVSAQWYLAATRTFDAWATPPPLTPVRVAIIDSGIDRAHPEFRGRIVAARTFV
;
A
#
# COMPACT_ATOMS: atom_id res chain seq x y z
N MET A 1 -33.24 52.82 -12.55
CA MET A 1 -32.92 51.37 -12.63
C MET A 1 -31.51 51.14 -12.09
N ARG A 2 -31.36 50.59 -10.88
CA ARG A 2 -30.04 50.25 -10.31
C ARG A 2 -29.60 48.88 -10.84
N ARG A 3 -28.52 48.82 -11.61
CA ARG A 3 -27.89 47.55 -12.02
C ARG A 3 -26.99 47.06 -10.89
N PHE A 4 -27.26 45.87 -10.38
CA PHE A 4 -26.37 45.18 -9.43
C PHE A 4 -25.18 44.55 -10.19
N PRO A 5 -23.92 44.78 -9.76
CA PRO A 5 -22.76 44.20 -10.44
C PRO A 5 -22.60 42.72 -10.06
N ARG A 6 -22.79 41.85 -11.05
CA ARG A 6 -22.41 40.43 -11.02
C ARG A 6 -20.92 40.28 -11.31
N ALA A 7 -20.05 40.50 -10.33
CA ALA A 7 -18.62 40.20 -10.53
C ALA A 7 -17.86 40.08 -9.20
N ARG A 8 -18.04 38.99 -8.45
CA ARG A 8 -17.08 38.65 -7.38
C ARG A 8 -17.15 37.24 -6.77
N LEU A 9 -17.63 36.20 -7.48
CA LEU A 9 -17.69 34.84 -6.90
C LEU A 9 -16.71 33.82 -7.52
N ASP A 10 -15.94 34.18 -8.54
CA ASP A 10 -15.18 33.17 -9.30
C ASP A 10 -13.76 32.89 -8.78
N ARG A 11 -13.21 33.76 -7.92
CA ARG A 11 -11.81 33.66 -7.45
C ARG A 11 -11.63 32.78 -6.21
N CYS A 12 -12.59 32.76 -5.29
CA CYS A 12 -12.48 31.93 -4.07
C CYS A 12 -12.63 30.43 -4.36
N ALA A 13 -13.51 30.07 -5.30
CA ALA A 13 -13.72 28.66 -5.68
C ALA A 13 -12.47 28.03 -6.32
N ARG A 14 -11.73 28.79 -7.14
CA ARG A 14 -10.50 28.32 -7.80
C ARG A 14 -9.33 28.15 -6.83
N ALA A 15 -9.21 29.04 -5.84
CA ALA A 15 -8.17 28.94 -4.82
C ALA A 15 -8.36 27.70 -3.92
N GLY A 16 -9.61 27.37 -3.56
CA GLY A 16 -9.92 26.16 -2.76
C GLY A 16 -9.62 24.85 -3.51
N ALA A 17 -9.89 24.78 -4.81
CA ALA A 17 -9.62 23.60 -5.63
C ALA A 17 -8.12 23.31 -5.80
N VAL A 18 -7.28 24.34 -5.95
CA VAL A 18 -5.82 24.19 -6.10
C VAL A 18 -5.19 23.68 -4.80
N VAL A 19 -5.63 24.16 -3.64
CA VAL A 19 -5.13 23.71 -2.34
C VAL A 19 -5.54 22.25 -2.07
N ALA A 20 -6.79 21.87 -2.35
CA ALA A 20 -7.26 20.49 -2.18
C ALA A 20 -6.52 19.50 -3.11
N ALA A 21 -6.26 19.89 -4.36
CA ALA A 21 -5.46 19.09 -5.30
C ALA A 21 -4.00 18.93 -4.83
N ALA A 22 -3.39 19.98 -4.28
CA ALA A 22 -2.04 19.92 -3.74
C ALA A 22 -1.94 19.01 -2.50
N THR A 23 -2.93 19.00 -1.62
CA THR A 23 -2.96 18.09 -0.46
C THR A 23 -3.15 16.63 -0.85
N LEU A 24 -3.96 16.33 -1.87
CA LEU A 24 -4.07 14.97 -2.42
C LEU A 24 -2.77 14.53 -3.10
N ALA A 25 -2.09 15.43 -3.82
CA ALA A 25 -0.83 15.13 -4.48
C ALA A 25 0.30 14.84 -3.47
N LEU A 26 0.36 15.55 -2.34
CA LEU A 26 1.35 15.28 -1.29
C LEU A 26 1.12 13.93 -0.59
N ALA A 27 -0.13 13.48 -0.44
CA ALA A 27 -0.42 12.14 0.08
C ALA A 27 0.09 11.01 -0.85
N SER A 28 0.29 11.31 -2.14
CA SER A 28 0.81 10.35 -3.14
C SER A 28 2.34 10.23 -3.18
N LEU A 29 3.07 10.97 -2.33
CA LEU A 29 4.54 10.93 -2.23
C LEU A 29 5.06 10.02 -1.13
N ALA A 30 4.22 9.16 -0.54
CA ALA A 30 4.71 8.14 0.37
C ALA A 30 5.75 7.29 -0.37
N SER A 31 7.01 7.36 0.05
CA SER A 31 8.07 6.51 -0.50
C SER A 31 7.68 5.06 -0.27
N ALA A 32 7.84 4.20 -1.28
CA ALA A 32 7.55 2.77 -1.17
C ALA A 32 8.70 2.04 -0.49
N TYR A 33 8.38 0.99 0.27
CA TYR A 33 9.39 0.10 0.83
C TYR A 33 10.04 -0.73 -0.30
N ALA A 34 11.38 -0.74 -0.33
CA ALA A 34 12.15 -1.55 -1.29
C ALA A 34 12.58 -2.86 -0.62
N PRO A 35 11.95 -4.02 -0.95
CA PRO A 35 12.38 -5.31 -0.41
C PRO A 35 13.76 -5.68 -0.96
N THR A 36 14.55 -6.38 -0.14
CA THR A 36 15.92 -6.79 -0.49
C THR A 36 16.03 -8.23 -1.00
N ASP A 37 14.90 -8.92 -1.19
CA ASP A 37 14.89 -10.28 -1.72
C ASP A 37 15.49 -10.32 -3.14
N PRO A 38 16.46 -11.21 -3.42
CA PRO A 38 17.13 -11.27 -4.73
C PRO A 38 16.20 -11.56 -5.92
N LEU A 39 15.06 -12.21 -5.68
CA LEU A 39 14.11 -12.61 -6.71
C LEU A 39 12.92 -11.65 -6.84
N VAL A 40 12.90 -10.54 -6.10
CA VAL A 40 11.81 -9.56 -6.19
C VAL A 40 11.57 -9.07 -7.63
N SER A 41 12.63 -8.93 -8.43
CA SER A 41 12.53 -8.50 -9.83
C SER A 41 11.80 -9.49 -10.73
N ALA A 42 11.75 -10.77 -10.35
CA ALA A 42 11.02 -11.81 -11.06
C ALA A 42 9.53 -11.90 -10.63
N GLN A 43 9.15 -11.23 -9.54
CA GLN A 43 7.81 -11.29 -8.93
C GLN A 43 6.92 -10.14 -9.42
N TRP A 44 6.51 -10.21 -10.70
CA TRP A 44 5.74 -9.17 -11.39
C TRP A 44 4.51 -8.65 -10.62
N TYR A 45 3.87 -9.51 -9.84
CA TYR A 45 2.64 -9.20 -9.12
C TYR A 45 2.84 -8.17 -8.00
N LEU A 46 4.05 -8.03 -7.45
CA LEU A 46 4.35 -7.05 -6.39
C LEU A 46 4.21 -5.61 -6.91
N ALA A 47 4.70 -5.36 -8.12
CA ALA A 47 4.54 -4.07 -8.80
C ALA A 47 3.07 -3.86 -9.24
N ALA A 48 2.43 -4.90 -9.80
CA ALA A 48 1.05 -4.81 -10.28
C ALA A 48 0.05 -4.47 -9.16
N THR A 49 0.29 -4.98 -7.96
CA THR A 49 -0.57 -4.76 -6.78
C THR A 49 -0.11 -3.61 -5.89
N ARG A 50 1.00 -2.94 -6.22
CA ARG A 50 1.57 -1.86 -5.41
C ARG A 50 1.80 -2.30 -3.94
N THR A 51 2.30 -3.52 -3.76
CA THR A 51 2.36 -4.21 -2.45
C THR A 51 3.08 -3.38 -1.38
N PHE A 52 4.10 -2.60 -1.75
CA PHE A 52 4.96 -1.88 -0.81
C PHE A 52 4.75 -0.37 -0.76
N ASP A 53 3.72 0.15 -1.43
CA ASP A 53 3.44 1.58 -1.50
C ASP A 53 2.83 2.13 -0.19
N ALA A 54 2.45 1.25 0.74
CA ALA A 54 1.81 1.64 1.99
C ALA A 54 2.73 2.47 2.90
N TRP A 55 4.03 2.13 2.97
CA TRP A 55 4.99 2.77 3.87
C TRP A 55 6.41 2.75 3.30
N ALA A 56 7.18 3.82 3.54
CA ALA A 56 8.61 3.87 3.20
C ALA A 56 9.45 2.94 4.08
N THR A 57 9.04 2.83 5.34
CA THR A 57 9.58 1.91 6.33
C THR A 57 8.39 1.22 6.98
N PRO A 58 8.31 -0.12 6.94
CA PRO A 58 7.23 -0.82 7.61
C PRO A 58 7.22 -0.49 9.11
N PRO A 59 6.08 -0.11 9.70
CA PRO A 59 5.98 0.04 11.15
C PRO A 59 6.13 -1.34 11.81
N PRO A 60 6.28 -1.41 13.15
CA PRO A 60 6.13 -2.68 13.85
C PRO A 60 4.78 -3.32 13.51
N LEU A 61 4.81 -4.47 12.84
CA LEU A 61 3.61 -5.21 12.48
C LEU A 61 3.37 -6.33 13.49
N THR A 62 2.13 -6.43 13.98
CA THR A 62 1.71 -7.57 14.79
C THR A 62 1.72 -8.84 13.94
N PRO A 63 2.34 -9.95 14.40
CA PRO A 63 2.32 -11.21 13.66
C PRO A 63 0.89 -11.71 13.42
N VAL A 64 0.56 -12.01 12.16
CA VAL A 64 -0.72 -12.62 11.76
C VAL A 64 -0.51 -14.10 11.50
N ARG A 65 -1.36 -14.95 12.08
CA ARG A 65 -1.36 -16.39 11.78
C ARG A 65 -2.25 -16.65 10.56
N VAL A 66 -1.66 -17.22 9.51
CA VAL A 66 -2.36 -17.60 8.28
C VAL A 66 -2.33 -19.13 8.14
N ALA A 67 -3.49 -19.75 7.95
CA ALA A 67 -3.59 -21.19 7.71
C ALA A 67 -3.56 -21.47 6.20
N ILE A 68 -2.68 -22.39 5.78
CA ILE A 68 -2.61 -22.88 4.39
C ILE A 68 -3.25 -24.27 4.37
N ILE A 69 -4.36 -24.41 3.65
CA ILE A 69 -5.08 -25.67 3.46
C ILE A 69 -4.84 -26.10 2.01
N ASP A 70 -3.86 -26.97 1.82
CA ASP A 70 -3.41 -27.45 0.52
C ASP A 70 -2.86 -28.88 0.65
N SER A 71 -2.16 -29.37 -0.36
CA SER A 71 -1.42 -30.63 -0.40
C SER A 71 -0.32 -30.76 0.66
N GLY A 72 0.13 -29.67 1.27
CA GLY A 72 1.16 -29.65 2.29
C GLY A 72 2.11 -28.47 2.15
N ILE A 73 3.18 -28.46 2.94
CA ILE A 73 4.25 -27.47 2.87
C ILE A 73 5.59 -28.14 3.15
N ASP A 74 6.61 -27.82 2.35
CA ASP A 74 7.99 -28.22 2.65
C ASP A 74 8.53 -27.38 3.82
N ARG A 75 8.67 -28.02 4.97
CA ARG A 75 9.12 -27.38 6.22
C ARG A 75 10.62 -27.16 6.26
N ALA A 76 11.39 -27.85 5.41
CA ALA A 76 12.84 -27.75 5.38
C ALA A 76 13.33 -26.57 4.54
N HIS A 77 12.46 -25.99 3.70
CA HIS A 77 12.81 -24.86 2.85
C HIS A 77 13.33 -23.66 3.69
N PRO A 78 14.50 -23.08 3.36
CA PRO A 78 15.11 -22.01 4.16
C PRO A 78 14.21 -20.79 4.40
N GLU A 79 13.38 -20.43 3.41
CA GLU A 79 12.45 -19.29 3.48
C GLU A 79 11.45 -19.39 4.64
N PHE A 80 11.10 -20.61 5.06
CA PHE A 80 10.09 -20.85 6.09
C PHE A 80 10.67 -21.04 7.50
N ARG A 81 11.99 -20.93 7.68
CA ARG A 81 12.63 -21.06 8.99
C ARG A 81 12.03 -20.05 9.98
N GLY A 82 11.48 -20.57 11.08
CA GLY A 82 10.84 -19.74 12.11
C GLY A 82 9.47 -19.14 11.74
N ARG A 83 8.94 -19.41 10.53
CA ARG A 83 7.64 -18.89 10.08
C ARG A 83 6.47 -19.85 10.31
N ILE A 84 6.74 -21.15 10.43
CA ILE A 84 5.69 -22.18 10.61
C ILE A 84 5.49 -22.48 12.10
N VAL A 85 4.37 -22.01 12.66
CA VAL A 85 4.06 -22.14 14.10
C VAL A 85 3.34 -23.44 14.47
N ALA A 86 2.65 -24.07 13.52
CA ALA A 86 1.93 -25.33 13.71
C ALA A 86 1.73 -26.02 12.34
N ALA A 87 1.52 -27.34 12.35
CA ALA A 87 1.04 -28.08 11.18
C ALA A 87 0.21 -29.28 11.61
N ARG A 88 -0.74 -29.65 10.76
CA ARG A 88 -1.58 -30.83 10.93
C ARG A 88 -1.87 -31.44 9.57
N THR A 89 -1.90 -32.76 9.51
CA THR A 89 -2.36 -33.52 8.34
C THR A 89 -3.70 -34.19 8.67
N PHE A 90 -4.52 -34.40 7.66
CA PHE A 90 -5.81 -35.05 7.76
C PHE A 90 -5.83 -36.16 6.70
N VAL A 91 -6.23 -37.36 7.12
CA VAL A 91 -6.45 -38.56 6.31
C VAL A 91 -7.79 -39.17 6.70
#